data_AF-A0AAW0KJE8-F1
#
_entry.id   AF-A0AAW0KJE8-F1
#
_cell.length_a   1.000
_cell.length_b   1.000
_cell.length_c   1.000
_cell.angle_alpha   90.00
_cell.angle_beta   90.00
_cell.angle_gamma   90.00
#
_symmetry.space_group_name_H-M   'P 1'
#
loop_
_entity.id
_entity.type
_entity.pdbx_description
1 polymer ?
#
loop_
_entity_poly.entity_id
_entity_poly.type
_entity_poly.pdbx_seq_one_letter_code
_entity_poly.pdbx_strand_id
1 'polypeptide(L)' 'MYCTFTKRRNGLCSKARELYNLCGAQVAAIVFSPKNKMYTFGEPSVDSVTISPYITFININHNILH' A
#
# COMPACT_ATOMS: atom_id res chain seq x y z
N MET A 1 0.49 7.27 -18.74
CA MET A 1 1.11 6.85 -17.45
C MET A 1 0.11 6.35 -16.40
N TYR A 2 -1.10 6.93 -16.28
CA TYR A 2 -2.11 6.53 -15.28
C TYR A 2 -2.58 5.07 -15.38
N CYS A 3 -2.96 4.60 -16.58
CA CYS A 3 -3.44 3.22 -16.78
C CYS A 3 -2.38 2.18 -16.39
N THR A 4 -1.12 2.41 -16.78
CA THR A 4 0.04 1.57 -16.47
C THR A 4 0.27 1.44 -14.96
N PHE A 5 0.20 2.55 -14.23
CA PHE A 5 0.32 2.58 -12.77
C PHE A 5 -0.79 1.78 -12.10
N THR A 6 -2.05 2.05 -12.46
CA THR A 6 -3.21 1.38 -11.87
C THR A 6 -3.17 -0.13 -12.10
N LYS A 7 -2.86 -0.58 -13.33
CA LYS A 7 -2.76 -2.02 -13.64
C LYS A 7 -1.65 -2.70 -12.85
N ARG A 8 -0.45 -2.11 -12.77
CA ARG A 8 0.68 -2.67 -12.00
C ARG A 8 0.40 -2.71 -10.50
N ARG A 9 -0.14 -1.63 -9.94
CA ARG A 9 -0.51 -1.56 -8.52
C ARG A 9 -1.55 -2.63 -8.16
N ASN A 10 -2.59 -2.78 -8.97
CA ASN A 10 -3.62 -3.80 -8.72
C ASN A 10 -3.03 -5.22 -8.80
N GLY A 11 -2.16 -5.48 -9.78
CA GLY A 11 -1.47 -6.77 -9.90
C GLY A 11 -0.56 -7.08 -8.70
N LEU A 12 0.13 -6.06 -8.16
CA LEU A 12 0.91 -6.19 -6.92
C LEU A 12 0.02 -6.60 -5.74
N CYS A 13 -1.12 -5.91 -5.54
CA CYS A 13 -2.06 -6.24 -4.47
C CYS A 13 -2.64 -7.66 -4.62
N SER A 14 -2.92 -8.13 -5.83
CA SER A 14 -3.40 -9.50 -6.08
C SER A 14 -2.38 -10.54 -5.60
N LYS A 15 -1.12 -10.40 -6.02
CA LYS A 15 -0.05 -11.33 -5.64
C LYS A 15 0.23 -11.30 -4.13
N ALA A 16 0.19 -10.12 -3.51
CA ALA A 16 0.36 -9.99 -2.07
C ALA A 16 -0.76 -10.73 -1.31
N ARG A 17 -2.01 -10.61 -1.76
CA ARG A 17 -3.15 -11.35 -1.18
C ARG A 17 -3.01 -12.87 -1.39
N GLU A 18 -2.59 -13.30 -2.58
CA GLU A 18 -2.30 -14.71 -2.85
C GLU A 18 -1.23 -15.26 -1.89
N LEU A 19 -0.17 -14.48 -1.64
CA LEU A 19 0.89 -14.86 -0.70
C LEU A 19 0.37 -14.99 0.74
N TYR A 20 -0.45 -14.05 1.20
CA TYR A 20 -1.12 -14.16 2.51
C TYR A 20 -1.98 -15.42 2.58
N ASN A 21 -2.78 -15.70 1.54
CA ASN A 21 -3.65 -16.87 1.52
C ASN A 21 -2.87 -18.20 1.51
N LEU A 22 -1.73 -18.26 0.83
CA LEU A 22 -0.90 -19.48 0.74
C LEU A 22 -0.09 -19.75 2.00
N CYS A 23 0.47 -18.70 2.61
CA CYS A 23 1.48 -18.84 3.65
C CYS A 23 1.07 -18.26 5.01
N GLY A 24 -0.08 -17.59 5.11
CA GLY A 24 -0.48 -16.83 6.29
C GLY A 24 0.44 -15.63 6.58
N ALA A 25 1.32 -15.26 5.64
CA ALA A 25 2.27 -14.18 5.83
C ALA A 25 1.56 -12.83 5.76
N GLN A 26 1.57 -12.07 6.87
CA GLN A 26 1.06 -10.71 6.88
C GLN A 26 1.86 -9.84 5.91
N VAL A 27 1.15 -9.13 5.03
CA VAL A 27 1.77 -8.33 3.97
C VAL A 27 1.15 -6.95 3.93
N ALA A 28 1.95 -5.97 3.51
CA ALA A 28 1.48 -4.62 3.28
C ALA A 28 2.37 -3.89 2.28
N ALA A 29 1.78 -2.90 1.62
CA ALA A 29 2.45 -2.08 0.61
C ALA A 29 1.97 -0.62 0.68
N ILE A 30 2.92 0.30 0.50
CA ILE A 30 2.67 1.73 0.34
C ILE A 30 3.23 2.12 -1.03
N VAL A 31 2.42 2.77 -1.86
CA VAL A 31 2.80 3.17 -3.22
C VAL A 31 2.43 4.62 -3.46
N PHE A 32 3.42 5.44 -3.83
CA PHE A 32 3.21 6.82 -4.26
C PHE A 32 3.10 6.87 -5.78
N SER A 33 2.05 7.52 -6.28
CA SER A 33 1.95 7.83 -7.71
C SER A 33 2.88 8.98 -8.10
N PRO A 34 3.17 9.19 -9.39
CA PRO A 34 3.91 10.36 -9.86
C PRO A 34 3.25 11.71 -9.53
N LYS A 35 1.96 11.71 -9.18
CA LYS A 35 1.23 12.89 -8.69
C LYS A 35 1.21 12.97 -7.17
N ASN A 36 2.15 12.29 -6.51
CA ASN A 36 2.29 12.23 -5.05
C ASN A 36 1.04 11.70 -4.31
N LYS A 37 0.06 11.10 -5.00
CA LYS A 37 -1.04 10.43 -4.30
C LYS A 37 -0.56 9.12 -3.68
N MET A 38 -0.75 8.98 -2.36
CA MET A 38 -0.46 7.77 -1.59
C MET A 38 -1.56 6.72 -1.79
N TYR A 39 -1.16 5.46 -1.91
CA TYR A 39 -2.04 4.29 -1.93
C TYR A 39 -1.51 3.24 -0.95
N THR A 40 -2.38 2.67 -0.13
CA THR A 40 -2.04 1.66 0.88
C THR A 40 -2.76 0.34 0.60
N PHE A 41 -2.11 -0.76 0.98
CA PHE A 41 -2.66 -2.11 0.94
C PHE A 41 -2.11 -2.89 2.13
N GLY A 42 -2.94 -3.76 2.72
CA GLY A 42 -2.54 -4.65 3.80
C GLY A 42 -3.49 -5.84 3.91
N GLU A 43 -2.94 -6.99 4.26
CA GLU A 43 -3.67 -8.24 4.47
C GLU A 43 -3.25 -8.86 5.81
N PRO A 44 -4.18 -9.16 6.74
CA PRO A 44 -5.64 -9.18 6.58
C PRO A 44 -6.32 -7.80 6.56
N SER A 45 -5.67 -6.76 7.07
CA SER A 45 -6.11 -5.37 6.91
C SER A 45 -4.94 -4.42 7.02
N VAL A 46 -5.05 -3.21 6.46
CA VAL A 46 -4.00 -2.17 6.57
C VAL A 46 -3.68 -1.83 8.03
N ASP A 47 -4.68 -1.83 8.90
CA ASP A 47 -4.52 -1.50 10.32
C ASP A 47 -3.97 -2.66 11.16
N SER A 48 -4.26 -3.90 10.76
CA SER A 48 -3.76 -5.09 11.45
C SER A 48 -2.25 -5.29 11.29
N VAL A 49 -1.68 -4.77 10.20
CA VAL A 49 -0.24 -4.81 9.98
C VAL A 49 0.37 -3.60 10.72
N THR A 50 1.48 -3.80 11.46
CA THR A 50 2.15 -2.84 12.36
C THR A 50 2.65 -1.54 11.69
N ILE A 51 2.22 -1.26 10.47
CA ILE A 51 2.60 -0.11 9.64
C ILE A 51 1.61 1.04 9.85
N SER A 52 0.46 0.86 10.52
CA SER A 52 -0.52 1.94 10.75
C SER A 52 0.08 3.23 11.39
N PRO A 53 0.95 3.15 12.43
CA PRO A 53 1.65 4.35 12.93
C PRO A 53 2.60 4.98 11.89
N TYR A 54 3.30 4.15 11.11
CA TYR A 54 4.22 4.60 10.06
C TYR A 54 3.47 5.24 8.87
N ILE A 55 2.32 4.70 8.46
CA ILE A 55 1.43 5.27 7.45
C ILE A 55 0.95 6.63 7.91
N THR A 56 0.51 6.75 9.17
CA THR A 56 0.08 8.02 9.76
C THR A 56 1.22 9.05 9.72
N PHE A 57 2.42 8.66 10.14
CA PHE A 57 3.60 9.54 10.07
C PHE A 57 3.90 10.00 8.64
N ILE A 58 3.94 9.08 7.67
CA ILE A 58 4.23 9.46 6.28
C ILE A 58 3.11 10.33 5.71
N ASN A 59 1.84 9.99 5.94
CA ASN A 59 0.71 10.74 5.42
C ASN A 59 0.68 12.18 5.99
N ILE A 60 1.02 12.36 7.26
CA ILE A 60 1.18 13.69 7.88
C ILE A 60 2.29 14.47 7.17
N ASN A 61 3.51 13.92 7.09
CA ASN A 61 4.63 14.61 6.45
C ASN A 61 4.37 14.91 4.97
N HIS A 62 3.69 13.99 4.28
CA HIS A 62 3.36 14.14 2.87
C HIS A 62 2.30 15.22 2.62
N ASN A 63 1.38 15.47 3.57
CA ASN A 63 0.40 16.57 3.47
C ASN A 63 0.95 17.92 3.94
N ILE A 64 2.08 17.96 4.66
CA ILE A 64 2.72 19.22 5.12
C ILE A 64 3.71 19.76 4.07
N LEU A 65 4.26 18.89 3.21
CA LEU A 65 5.21 19.26 2.15
C LEU A 65 4.53 19.77 0.86
N HIS A 66 3.23 20.07 0.90
CA HIS A 66 2.43 20.49 -0.26
C HIS A 66 1.32 21.47 0.13
#